data_AF-A0A7V9GQR3-F1
#
_entry.id   AF-A0A7V9GQR3-F1
#
_cell.length_a   1.000
_cell.length_b   1.000
_cell.length_c   1.000
_cell.angle_alpha   90.00
_cell.angle_beta   90.00
_cell.angle_gamma   90.00
#
_symmetry.space_group_name_H-M   'P 1'
#
loop_
_entity.id
_entity.type
_entity.pdbx_description
1 polymer ?
#
loop_
_entity_poly.entity_id
_entity_poly.type
_entity_poly.pdbx_seq_one_letter_code
_entity_poly.pdbx_strand_id
1 'polypeptide(L)'
;MPENRRQSRKRRRRESREDFDQRYRDRTEAKNEAARAELEPLEVGERPLAVTIGAVLSILLAITNVILWIAGVEVRGERQPLFPVLLFGGLLVVMGVGMLRMRYWAVLGMQALLGISLVILVLSVMLAGTIVSSLIIFFLVIIPLGALFWFLIKAMARIQMPERP
;
A
#
# COMPACT_ATOMS: atom_id res chain seq x y z
N MET A 1 -32.51 51.78 13.58
CA MET A 1 -31.12 51.30 13.30
C MET A 1 -30.76 49.95 13.98
N PRO A 2 -31.44 48.82 13.71
CA PRO A 2 -31.03 47.50 14.24
C PRO A 2 -30.16 46.65 13.28
N GLU A 3 -30.09 47.01 12.00
CA GLU A 3 -29.51 46.16 10.94
C GLU A 3 -27.98 46.12 10.95
N ASN A 4 -27.33 47.25 11.26
CA ASN A 4 -25.89 47.38 11.33
C ASN A 4 -25.25 46.48 12.43
N ARG A 5 -25.98 46.24 13.54
CA ARG A 5 -25.52 45.32 14.60
C ARG A 5 -25.58 43.84 14.19
N ARG A 6 -26.45 43.47 13.24
CA ARG A 6 -26.53 42.09 12.73
C ARG A 6 -25.38 41.81 11.76
N GLN A 7 -25.03 42.78 10.92
CA GLN A 7 -23.89 42.65 10.00
C GLN A 7 -22.55 42.61 10.73
N SER A 8 -22.34 43.46 11.74
CA SER A 8 -21.10 43.45 12.54
C SER A 8 -20.90 42.13 13.31
N ARG A 9 -21.98 41.54 13.84
CA ARG A 9 -21.93 40.22 14.49
C ARG A 9 -21.63 39.08 13.52
N LYS A 10 -22.16 39.13 12.29
CA LYS A 10 -21.83 38.14 11.25
C LYS A 10 -20.37 38.22 10.83
N ARG A 11 -19.81 39.43 10.70
CA ARG A 11 -18.40 39.64 10.33
C ARG A 11 -17.43 39.12 11.39
N ARG A 12 -17.65 39.48 12.67
CA ARG A 12 -16.86 38.92 13.80
C ARG A 12 -16.91 37.40 13.90
N ARG A 13 -18.07 36.79 13.60
CA ARG A 13 -18.20 35.32 13.59
C ARG A 13 -17.46 34.66 12.42
N ARG A 14 -17.29 35.34 11.28
CA ARG A 14 -16.48 34.85 10.17
C ARG A 14 -15.00 34.96 10.49
N GLU A 15 -14.55 36.12 10.95
CA GLU A 15 -13.16 36.34 11.38
C GLU A 15 -12.73 35.35 12.48
N SER A 16 -13.59 35.11 13.49
CA SER A 16 -13.31 34.12 14.54
C SER A 16 -13.28 32.68 14.03
N ARG A 17 -14.00 32.35 12.94
CA ARG A 17 -13.94 31.01 12.31
C ARG A 17 -12.69 30.86 11.47
N GLU A 18 -12.32 31.89 10.71
CA GLU A 18 -11.10 31.92 9.90
C GLU A 18 -9.84 31.80 10.76
N ASP A 19 -9.79 32.50 11.89
CA ASP A 19 -8.70 32.42 12.88
C ASP A 19 -8.65 31.03 13.56
N PHE A 20 -9.81 30.43 13.85
CA PHE A 20 -9.86 29.05 14.36
C PHE A 20 -9.36 28.04 13.32
N ASP A 21 -9.78 28.18 12.07
CA ASP A 21 -9.39 27.30 10.96
C ASP A 21 -7.89 27.43 10.65
N GLN A 22 -7.35 28.66 10.70
CA GLN A 22 -5.91 28.91 10.56
C GLN A 22 -5.12 28.23 11.68
N ARG A 23 -5.46 28.47 12.95
CA ARG A 23 -4.76 27.81 14.07
C ARG A 23 -4.86 26.29 14.03
N TYR A 24 -5.97 25.75 13.53
CA TYR A 24 -6.15 24.31 13.35
C TYR A 24 -5.22 23.76 12.25
N ARG A 25 -5.09 24.48 11.13
CA ARG A 25 -4.14 24.16 10.06
C ARG A 25 -2.70 24.25 10.55
N ASP A 26 -2.31 25.35 11.18
CA ASP A 26 -0.95 25.56 11.70
C ASP A 26 -0.54 24.45 12.68
N ARG A 27 -1.46 24.06 13.58
CA ARG A 27 -1.23 22.95 14.51
C ARG A 27 -1.11 21.60 13.79
N THR A 28 -1.85 21.40 12.71
CA THR A 28 -1.81 20.16 11.91
C THR A 28 -0.54 20.09 11.08
N GLU A 29 -0.13 21.21 10.49
CA GLU A 29 1.12 21.37 9.75
C GLU A 29 2.32 21.16 10.68
N ALA A 30 2.34 21.77 11.87
CA ALA A 30 3.38 21.55 12.87
C ALA A 30 3.48 20.07 13.29
N LYS A 31 2.34 19.38 13.43
CA LYS A 31 2.33 17.93 13.71
C LYS A 31 2.85 17.10 12.54
N ASN A 32 2.48 17.47 11.31
CA ASN A 32 2.95 16.81 10.10
C ASN A 32 4.45 17.04 9.89
N GLU A 33 4.96 18.22 10.19
CA GLU A 33 6.38 18.56 10.16
C GLU A 33 7.16 17.80 11.24
N ALA A 34 6.65 17.75 12.47
CA ALA A 34 7.27 16.95 13.52
C ALA A 34 7.33 15.45 13.13
N ALA A 35 6.25 14.92 12.55
CA ALA A 35 6.23 13.55 12.04
C ALA A 35 7.21 13.34 10.87
N ARG A 36 7.40 14.33 10.00
CA ARG A 36 8.39 14.27 8.91
C ARG A 36 9.83 14.39 9.42
N ALA A 37 10.07 15.20 10.45
CA ALA A 37 11.38 15.38 11.06
C ALA A 37 11.83 14.12 11.83
N GLU A 38 10.88 13.35 12.38
CA GLU A 38 11.15 12.06 13.03
C GLU A 38 11.41 10.92 12.03
N LEU A 39 10.94 11.06 10.78
CA LEU A 39 11.23 10.11 9.72
C LEU A 39 12.63 10.38 9.16
N GLU A 40 13.61 9.59 9.59
CA GLU A 40 14.95 9.60 8.99
C GLU A 40 14.83 9.21 7.50
N PRO A 41 15.05 10.17 6.57
CA PRO A 41 14.91 9.90 5.15
C PRO A 41 15.90 8.82 4.74
N LEU A 42 15.52 7.96 3.78
CA LEU A 42 16.45 6.96 3.25
C LEU A 42 17.67 7.68 2.68
N GLU A 43 18.86 7.23 3.08
CA GLU A 43 20.09 7.65 2.42
C GLU A 43 20.03 7.24 0.94
N VAL A 44 20.61 8.06 0.07
CA VAL A 44 20.63 7.82 -1.37
C VAL A 44 21.32 6.48 -1.65
N GLY A 45 20.53 5.43 -1.92
CA GLY A 45 21.03 4.07 -2.20
C GLY A 45 20.70 3.02 -1.15
N GLU A 46 20.15 3.38 0.02
CA GLU A 46 19.67 2.41 1.00
C GLU A 46 18.46 1.67 0.41
N ARG A 47 18.57 0.35 0.28
CA ARG A 47 17.47 -0.52 -0.20
C ARG A 47 16.85 -1.22 1.01
N PRO A 48 15.67 -0.79 1.49
CA PRO A 48 15.01 -1.47 2.59
C PRO A 48 14.81 -2.94 2.24
N LEU A 49 15.24 -3.85 3.12
CA LEU A 49 15.15 -5.29 2.89
C LEU A 49 13.74 -5.73 2.50
N ALA A 50 12.71 -5.11 3.08
CA ALA A 50 11.32 -5.37 2.76
C ALA A 50 10.96 -5.11 1.28
N VAL A 51 11.53 -4.05 0.69
CA VAL A 51 11.31 -3.73 -0.73
C VAL A 51 11.98 -4.79 -1.61
N THR A 52 13.18 -5.24 -1.24
CA THR A 52 13.87 -6.33 -1.94
C THR A 52 13.09 -7.64 -1.85
N ILE A 53 12.60 -8.00 -0.65
CA ILE A 53 11.78 -9.20 -0.47
C ILE A 53 10.50 -9.12 -1.30
N GLY A 54 9.81 -7.97 -1.29
CA GLY A 54 8.62 -7.76 -2.13
C GLY A 54 8.90 -7.87 -3.64
N ALA A 55 10.03 -7.34 -4.10
CA ALA A 55 10.46 -7.47 -5.49
C ALA A 55 10.76 -8.92 -5.87
N VAL A 56 11.49 -9.64 -5.03
CA VAL A 56 11.81 -11.07 -5.24
C VAL A 56 10.53 -11.90 -5.28
N LEU A 57 9.61 -11.71 -4.33
CA LEU A 57 8.33 -12.41 -4.31
C LEU A 57 7.50 -12.15 -5.57
N SER A 58 7.46 -10.90 -6.04
CA SER A 58 6.73 -10.54 -7.27
C SER A 58 7.30 -11.25 -8.50
N ILE A 59 8.62 -11.27 -8.63
CA ILE A 59 9.31 -11.96 -9.74
C ILE A 59 9.09 -13.48 -9.65
N LEU A 60 9.21 -14.07 -8.46
CA LEU A 60 8.95 -15.49 -8.25
C LEU A 60 7.50 -15.87 -8.56
N LEU A 61 6.53 -15.02 -8.18
CA LEU A 61 5.12 -15.22 -8.52
C LEU A 61 4.88 -15.14 -10.03
N ALA A 62 5.53 -14.20 -10.72
CA ALA A 62 5.45 -14.11 -12.18
C ALA A 62 5.99 -15.37 -12.86
N ILE A 63 7.17 -15.84 -12.43
CA ILE A 63 7.79 -17.07 -12.96
C ILE A 63 6.91 -18.28 -12.68
N THR A 64 6.41 -18.41 -11.44
CA THR A 64 5.52 -19.51 -11.05
C THR A 64 4.27 -19.56 -11.93
N ASN A 65 3.65 -18.41 -12.22
CA ASN A 65 2.47 -18.35 -13.10
C ASN A 65 2.77 -18.86 -14.50
N VAL A 66 3.92 -18.49 -15.08
CA VAL A 66 4.33 -18.97 -16.41
C VAL A 66 4.62 -20.47 -16.38
N ILE A 67 5.32 -20.96 -15.34
CA ILE A 67 5.62 -22.39 -15.19
C ILE A 67 4.33 -23.22 -15.09
N LEU A 68 3.36 -22.78 -14.28
CA LEU A 68 2.06 -23.47 -14.13
C LEU A 68 1.30 -23.53 -15.47
N TRP A 69 1.34 -22.46 -16.25
CA TRP A 69 0.72 -22.41 -17.57
C TRP A 69 1.41 -23.35 -18.58
N ILE A 70 2.76 -23.38 -18.60
CA ILE A 70 3.55 -24.30 -19.44
C ILE A 70 3.26 -25.75 -19.04
N ALA A 71 3.18 -26.03 -17.74
CA ALA A 71 2.84 -27.34 -17.20
C ALA A 71 1.39 -27.78 -17.51
N GLY A 72 0.57 -26.89 -18.08
CA GLY A 72 -0.81 -27.19 -18.46
C GLY A 72 -1.74 -27.37 -17.28
N VAL A 73 -1.45 -26.76 -16.13
CA VAL A 73 -2.33 -26.84 -14.95
C VAL A 73 -3.64 -26.13 -15.27
N GLU A 74 -4.73 -26.88 -15.17
CA GLU A 74 -6.08 -26.37 -15.39
C GLU A 74 -6.62 -25.72 -14.12
N VAL A 75 -7.35 -24.62 -14.28
CA VAL A 75 -8.01 -23.94 -13.17
C VAL A 75 -9.50 -24.01 -13.42
N ARG A 76 -10.21 -24.72 -12.54
CA ARG A 76 -11.65 -25.03 -12.69
C ARG A 76 -11.98 -25.88 -13.93
N GLY A 77 -11.04 -26.74 -14.37
CA GLY A 77 -11.24 -27.66 -15.50
C GLY A 77 -11.09 -27.01 -16.88
N GLU A 78 -10.60 -25.77 -16.94
CA GLU A 78 -10.26 -25.10 -18.20
C GLU A 78 -8.78 -24.70 -18.19
N ARG A 79 -8.15 -24.83 -19.36
CA ARG A 79 -6.79 -24.34 -19.58
C ARG A 79 -6.81 -22.82 -19.58
N GLN A 80 -5.94 -22.23 -18.78
CA GLN A 80 -5.88 -20.77 -18.70
C GLN A 80 -5.45 -20.15 -20.04
N PRO A 81 -6.17 -19.12 -20.52
CA PRO A 81 -5.76 -18.40 -21.72
C PRO A 81 -4.41 -17.71 -21.51
N LEU A 82 -3.57 -17.71 -22.55
CA LEU A 82 -2.22 -17.15 -22.48
C LEU A 82 -2.22 -15.66 -22.14
N PHE A 83 -3.19 -14.91 -22.66
CA PHE A 83 -3.19 -13.45 -22.54
C PHE A 83 -3.29 -12.96 -21.08
N PRO A 84 -4.24 -13.42 -20.24
CA PRO A 84 -4.27 -13.05 -18.82
C PRO A 84 -3.01 -13.48 -18.04
N VAL A 85 -2.43 -14.63 -18.35
CA VAL A 85 -1.20 -15.12 -17.70
C VAL A 85 -0.03 -14.18 -17.98
N LEU A 86 0.16 -13.81 -19.25
CA LEU A 86 1.22 -12.87 -19.65
C LEU A 86 0.97 -11.47 -19.12
N LEU A 87 -0.27 -10.99 -19.12
CA LEU A 87 -0.63 -9.67 -18.60
C LEU A 87 -0.33 -9.57 -17.10
N PHE A 88 -0.78 -10.56 -16.32
CA PHE A 88 -0.56 -10.58 -14.88
C PHE A 88 0.92 -10.82 -14.53
N GLY A 89 1.59 -11.75 -15.21
CA GLY A 89 3.02 -11.99 -15.04
C GLY A 89 3.85 -10.76 -15.40
N GLY A 90 3.53 -10.09 -16.51
CA GLY A 90 4.18 -8.86 -16.94
C GLY A 90 3.98 -7.73 -15.92
N LEU A 91 2.77 -7.57 -15.38
CA LEU A 91 2.49 -6.61 -14.31
C LEU A 91 3.37 -6.86 -13.08
N LEU A 92 3.45 -8.12 -12.62
CA LEU A 92 4.28 -8.50 -11.47
C LEU A 92 5.78 -8.24 -11.72
N VAL A 93 6.27 -8.48 -12.94
CA VAL A 93 7.65 -8.15 -13.31
C VAL A 93 7.86 -6.63 -13.31
N VAL A 94 6.95 -5.85 -13.87
CA VAL A 94 7.02 -4.38 -13.87
C VAL A 94 7.02 -3.84 -12.45
N MET A 95 6.19 -4.39 -11.56
CA MET A 95 6.17 -4.05 -10.13
C MET A 95 7.49 -4.44 -9.46
N GLY A 96 7.97 -5.67 -9.64
CA GLY A 96 9.23 -6.13 -9.06
C GLY A 96 10.43 -5.27 -9.50
N VAL A 97 10.56 -4.99 -10.79
CA VAL A 97 11.62 -4.10 -11.31
C VAL A 97 11.42 -2.66 -10.82
N GLY A 98 10.17 -2.18 -10.73
CA GLY A 98 9.84 -0.87 -10.19
C GLY A 98 10.24 -0.70 -8.72
N MET A 99 10.05 -1.76 -7.92
CA MET A 99 10.48 -1.81 -6.52
C MET A 99 12.01 -1.79 -6.40
N LEU A 100 12.73 -2.51 -7.28
CA LEU A 100 14.21 -2.46 -7.32
C LEU A 100 14.75 -1.07 -7.68
N ARG A 101 13.99 -0.27 -8.42
CA ARG A 101 14.30 1.13 -8.75
C ARG A 101 13.77 2.13 -7.72
N MET A 102 13.29 1.67 -6.56
CA MET A 102 12.75 2.51 -5.48
C MET A 102 11.63 3.48 -5.95
N ARG A 103 10.85 3.10 -6.98
CA ARG A 103 9.74 3.92 -7.46
C ARG A 103 8.56 3.82 -6.51
N TYR A 104 8.14 4.93 -5.93
CA TYR A 104 7.01 5.04 -5.00
C TYR A 104 5.74 4.32 -5.51
N TRP A 105 5.40 4.52 -6.79
CA TRP A 105 4.18 3.94 -7.37
C TRP A 105 4.22 2.41 -7.48
N ALA A 106 5.40 1.81 -7.63
CA ALA A 106 5.55 0.35 -7.69
C ALA A 106 5.37 -0.29 -6.31
N VAL A 107 5.93 0.33 -5.28
CA VAL A 107 5.76 -0.12 -3.89
C VAL A 107 4.29 0.04 -3.46
N LEU A 108 3.64 1.15 -3.83
CA LEU A 108 2.22 1.37 -3.59
C LEU A 108 1.35 0.32 -4.30
N GLY A 109 1.66 0.02 -5.57
CA GLY A 109 0.97 -1.03 -6.33
C GLY A 109 1.11 -2.41 -5.68
N MET A 110 2.32 -2.77 -5.25
CA MET A 110 2.57 -4.03 -4.54
C MET A 110 1.82 -4.09 -3.20
N GLN A 111 1.80 -3.00 -2.44
CA GLN A 111 1.01 -2.93 -1.21
C GLN A 111 -0.49 -3.12 -1.48
N ALA A 112 -1.03 -2.48 -2.52
CA ALA A 112 -2.44 -2.64 -2.87
C ALA A 112 -2.76 -4.10 -3.22
N LEU A 113 -1.93 -4.74 -4.05
CA LEU A 113 -2.08 -6.15 -4.42
C LEU A 113 -1.98 -7.07 -3.20
N LEU A 114 -0.98 -6.86 -2.35
CA LEU A 114 -0.75 -7.67 -1.16
C LEU A 114 -1.88 -7.48 -0.13
N GLY A 115 -2.35 -6.26 0.07
CA GLY A 115 -3.48 -5.94 0.95
C GLY A 115 -4.78 -6.60 0.49
N ILE A 116 -5.10 -6.50 -0.80
CA ILE A 116 -6.26 -7.20 -1.39
C ILE A 116 -6.11 -8.71 -1.23
N SER A 117 -4.92 -9.24 -1.49
CA SER A 117 -4.63 -10.67 -1.34
C SER A 117 -4.81 -11.13 0.11
N LEU A 118 -4.37 -10.35 1.09
CA LEU A 118 -4.58 -10.63 2.52
C LEU A 118 -6.06 -10.69 2.87
N VAL A 119 -6.88 -9.77 2.37
CA VAL A 119 -8.34 -9.80 2.59
C VAL A 119 -8.94 -11.08 2.02
N ILE A 120 -8.58 -11.43 0.78
CA ILE A 120 -9.05 -12.66 0.14
C ILE A 120 -8.60 -13.90 0.93
N LEU A 121 -7.36 -13.93 1.40
CA LEU A 121 -6.83 -15.05 2.19
C LEU A 121 -7.54 -15.20 3.53
N VAL A 122 -7.81 -14.11 4.24
CA VAL A 122 -8.57 -14.14 5.50
C VAL A 122 -9.99 -14.68 5.26
N LEU A 123 -10.66 -14.21 4.20
CA LEU A 123 -11.97 -14.75 3.83
C LEU A 123 -11.87 -16.24 3.45
N SER A 124 -10.84 -16.63 2.71
CA SER A 124 -10.61 -18.02 2.28
C SER A 124 -10.40 -18.96 3.47
N VAL A 125 -9.76 -18.50 4.54
CA VAL A 125 -9.60 -19.26 5.79
C VAL A 125 -10.94 -19.47 6.50
N MET A 126 -11.89 -18.54 6.38
CA MET A 126 -13.25 -18.72 6.92
C MET A 126 -14.06 -19.76 6.13
N LEU A 127 -13.75 -19.91 4.84
CA LEU A 127 -14.35 -20.92 3.96
C LEU A 127 -13.65 -22.27 4.06
N ALA A 128 -12.52 -22.36 4.75
CA ALA A 128 -11.79 -23.60 4.90
C ALA A 128 -12.57 -24.58 5.79
N GLY A 129 -12.76 -25.80 5.29
CA GLY A 129 -13.58 -26.81 5.96
C GLY A 129 -12.94 -27.43 7.22
N THR A 130 -11.69 -27.09 7.56
CA THR A 130 -10.99 -27.67 8.71
C THR A 130 -10.18 -26.64 9.49
N ILE A 131 -10.26 -26.71 10.82
CA ILE A 131 -9.54 -25.82 11.75
C ILE A 131 -8.03 -25.94 11.56
N VAL A 132 -7.53 -27.16 11.31
CA VAL A 132 -6.10 -27.42 11.11
C VAL A 132 -5.58 -26.68 9.87
N SER A 133 -6.26 -26.78 8.72
CA SER A 133 -5.87 -26.06 7.51
C SER A 133 -5.95 -24.54 7.71
N SER A 134 -6.97 -24.05 8.42
CA SER A 134 -7.11 -22.63 8.77
C SER A 134 -5.91 -22.12 9.58
N LEU A 135 -5.49 -22.87 10.61
CA LEU A 135 -4.33 -22.49 11.43
C LEU A 135 -3.03 -22.52 10.62
N ILE A 136 -2.82 -23.55 9.80
CA ILE A 136 -1.63 -23.66 8.95
C ILE A 136 -1.53 -22.45 8.01
N ILE A 137 -2.61 -22.12 7.29
CA ILE A 137 -2.63 -20.96 6.38
C ILE A 137 -2.40 -19.66 7.15
N PHE A 138 -3.03 -19.52 8.32
CA PHE A 138 -2.87 -18.32 9.14
C PHE A 138 -1.41 -18.10 9.56
N PHE A 139 -0.77 -19.11 10.16
CA PHE A 139 0.59 -18.98 10.66
C PHE A 139 1.64 -18.94 9.56
N LEU A 140 1.50 -19.73 8.49
CA LEU A 140 2.52 -19.83 7.44
C LEU A 140 2.38 -18.77 6.35
N VAL A 141 1.18 -18.23 6.12
CA VAL A 141 0.92 -17.33 4.99
C VAL A 141 0.49 -15.95 5.47
N ILE A 142 -0.56 -15.87 6.29
CA ILE A 142 -1.14 -14.58 6.67
C ILE A 142 -0.18 -13.77 7.54
N ILE A 143 0.43 -14.38 8.57
CA ILE A 143 1.36 -13.66 9.45
C ILE A 143 2.59 -13.13 8.69
N PRO A 144 3.32 -13.94 7.88
CA PRO A 144 4.47 -13.43 7.14
C PRO A 144 4.12 -12.35 6.11
N LEU A 145 2.99 -12.51 5.40
CA LEU A 145 2.52 -11.50 4.44
C LEU A 145 2.08 -10.21 5.15
N GLY A 146 1.41 -10.31 6.30
CA GLY A 146 1.04 -9.17 7.13
C GLY A 146 2.27 -8.44 7.68
N ALA A 147 3.29 -9.17 8.11
CA ALA A 147 4.57 -8.59 8.51
C ALA A 147 5.24 -7.86 7.33
N LEU A 148 5.30 -8.50 6.16
CA LEU A 148 5.84 -7.87 4.96
C LEU A 148 5.07 -6.60 4.58
N PHE A 149 3.74 -6.62 4.65
CA PHE A 149 2.88 -5.45 4.44
C PHE A 149 3.27 -4.29 5.36
N TRP A 150 3.36 -4.57 6.67
CA TRP A 150 3.76 -3.59 7.67
C TRP A 150 5.14 -3.00 7.39
N PHE A 151 6.13 -3.83 7.05
CA PHE A 151 7.46 -3.34 6.70
C PHE A 151 7.48 -2.52 5.41
N LEU A 152 6.65 -2.87 4.41
CA LEU A 152 6.51 -2.05 3.21
C LEU A 152 5.89 -0.69 3.54
N ILE A 153 4.93 -0.59 4.47
CA ILE A 153 4.36 0.70 4.89
C ILE A 153 5.44 1.58 5.50
N LYS A 154 6.26 1.01 6.40
CA LYS A 154 7.38 1.73 7.00
C LYS A 154 8.41 2.14 5.95
N ALA A 155 8.70 1.29 4.97
CA ALA A 155 9.58 1.64 3.86
C ALA A 155 9.02 2.80 3.03
N MET A 156 7.71 2.79 2.74
CA MET A 156 7.02 3.87 2.02
C MET A 156 7.05 5.21 2.75
N ALA A 157 6.94 5.19 4.08
CA ALA A 157 7.05 6.40 4.88
C ALA A 157 8.44 7.06 4.77
N ARG A 158 9.49 6.28 4.53
CA ARG A 158 10.86 6.79 4.33
C ARG A 158 11.21 7.10 2.86
N ILE A 159 10.44 6.60 1.88
CA ILE A 159 10.60 6.96 0.46
C ILE A 159 10.02 8.36 0.25
N GLN A 160 10.89 9.33 -0.06
CA GLN A 160 10.45 10.69 -0.30
C GLN A 160 9.48 10.74 -1.50
N MET A 161 8.31 11.34 -1.27
CA MET A 161 7.37 11.65 -2.35
C MET A 161 8.02 12.63 -3.33
N PRO A 162 7.91 12.41 -4.66
CA PRO A 162 8.33 13.42 -5.63
C PRO A 162 7.64 14.75 -5.33
N GLU A 163 8.41 15.82 -5.32
CA GLU A 163 7.92 17.18 -5.14
C GLU A 163 6.87 17.48 -6.22
N ARG A 164 5.70 17.98 -5.80
CA ARG A 164 4.64 18.37 -6.72
C ARG A 164 5.13 19.60 -7.50
N PRO A 165 5.14 19.59 -8.85
CA PRO A 165 5.41 20.79 -9.64
C PRO A 165 4.31 21.84 -9.47
#